data_AF-A0A8J5EHC9-F1
#
_entry.id   AF-A0A8J5EHC9-F1
#
_cell.length_a   1.000
_cell.length_b   1.000
_cell.length_c   1.000
_cell.angle_alpha   90.00
_cell.angle_beta   90.00
_cell.angle_gamma   90.00
#
_symmetry.space_group_name_H-M   'P 1'
#
loop_
_entity.id
_entity.type
_entity.pdbx_description
1 polymer ?
#
loop_
_entity_poly.entity_id
_entity_poly.type
_entity_poly.pdbx_seq_one_letter_code
_entity_poly.pdbx_strand_id
1 'polypeptide(L)'
;MTSLHDVVVNLVLMREHAMDTIRLTRIRVDALGQELTHTTRVTNGHLTCEQLSAFETKMETLQAELLKAQQVQALASHFLDVVVRWPSSNLDMRTIRKEARQRLQARLEMDDEGEADECDPFPSDPETAMSGLMSLLTRMVVNPG
;
A
#
# COMPACT_ATOMS: atom_id res chain seq x y z
N MET A 1 -1.49 -19.46 16.52
CA MET A 1 -2.43 -19.90 15.47
C MET A 1 -2.87 -18.66 14.73
N THR A 2 -2.80 -18.63 13.40
CA THR A 2 -3.31 -17.51 12.60
C THR A 2 -4.75 -17.81 12.24
N SER A 3 -5.70 -17.03 12.77
CA SER A 3 -7.12 -17.27 12.50
C SER A 3 -7.51 -16.75 11.11
N LEU A 4 -8.61 -17.27 10.54
CA LEU A 4 -9.22 -16.70 9.34
C LEU A 4 -9.47 -15.19 9.50
N HIS A 5 -9.91 -14.78 10.69
CA HIS A 5 -10.10 -13.37 11.05
C HIS A 5 -8.81 -12.57 10.87
N ASP A 6 -7.68 -13.04 11.39
CA ASP A 6 -6.38 -12.36 11.27
C ASP A 6 -5.93 -12.22 9.81
N VAL A 7 -6.14 -13.26 8.99
CA VAL A 7 -5.81 -13.21 7.56
C VAL A 7 -6.64 -12.16 6.83
N VAL A 8 -7.95 -12.08 7.12
CA VAL A 8 -8.83 -11.08 6.50
C VAL A 8 -8.55 -9.67 7.02
N VAL A 9 -8.21 -9.50 8.30
CA VAL A 9 -7.73 -8.22 8.83
C VAL A 9 -6.47 -7.77 8.09
N ASN A 10 -5.49 -8.64 7.91
CA ASN A 10 -4.26 -8.32 7.18
C ASN A 10 -4.51 -7.99 5.70
N LEU A 11 -5.41 -8.70 5.05
CA LEU A 11 -5.83 -8.42 3.67
C LEU A 11 -6.50 -7.04 3.54
N VAL A 12 -7.42 -6.70 4.44
CA VAL A 12 -8.04 -5.37 4.48
C VAL A 12 -6.98 -4.32 4.73
N LEU A 13 -6.12 -4.54 5.71
CA LEU A 13 -5.03 -3.64 6.08
C LEU A 13 -4.10 -3.36 4.89
N MET A 14 -3.65 -4.38 4.15
CA MET A 14 -2.83 -4.20 2.93
C MET A 14 -3.56 -3.40 1.84
N ARG A 15 -4.86 -3.66 1.64
CA ARG A 15 -5.65 -2.92 0.65
C ARG A 15 -5.78 -1.44 1.02
N GLU A 16 -6.12 -1.13 2.27
CA GLU A 16 -6.26 0.26 2.72
C GLU A 16 -4.93 1.01 2.62
N HIS A 17 -3.82 0.39 3.07
CA HIS A 17 -2.48 0.97 2.92
C HIS A 17 -2.14 1.25 1.45
N ALA A 18 -2.37 0.30 0.54
CA ALA A 18 -2.13 0.49 -0.88
C ALA A 18 -2.98 1.62 -1.49
N MET A 19 -4.23 1.79 -1.03
CA MET A 19 -5.08 2.91 -1.45
C MET A 19 -4.55 4.26 -0.96
N ASP A 20 -4.03 4.33 0.26
CA ASP A 20 -3.40 5.54 0.80
C ASP A 20 -2.12 5.87 0.03
N THR A 21 -1.27 4.88 -0.27
CA THR A 21 -0.09 5.07 -1.14
C THR A 21 -0.51 5.61 -2.50
N ILE A 22 -1.51 5.01 -3.17
CA ILE A 22 -2.01 5.50 -4.47
C ILE A 22 -2.44 6.97 -4.38
N ARG A 23 -3.20 7.33 -3.34
CA ARG A 23 -3.68 8.70 -3.13
C ARG A 23 -2.52 9.67 -2.92
N LEU A 24 -1.58 9.33 -2.04
CA LEU A 24 -0.40 10.16 -1.74
C LEU A 24 0.51 10.33 -2.95
N THR A 25 0.76 9.25 -3.70
CA THR A 25 1.56 9.30 -4.92
C THR A 25 0.93 10.21 -5.98
N ARG A 26 -0.41 10.18 -6.15
CA ARG A 26 -1.11 11.12 -7.03
C ARG A 26 -0.91 12.58 -6.61
N ILE A 27 -1.03 12.88 -5.31
CA ILE A 27 -0.77 14.23 -4.77
C ILE A 27 0.68 14.65 -5.05
N ARG A 28 1.64 13.74 -4.89
CA ARG A 28 3.07 14.00 -5.19
C ARG A 28 3.31 14.25 -6.68
N VAL A 29 2.63 13.54 -7.58
CA VAL A 29 2.67 13.79 -9.03
C VAL A 29 2.13 15.18 -9.35
N ASP A 30 0.99 15.57 -8.77
CA ASP A 30 0.42 16.90 -8.97
C ASP A 30 1.36 17.99 -8.45
N ALA A 31 1.95 17.78 -7.27
CA ALA A 31 2.93 18.69 -6.67
C ALA A 31 4.19 18.83 -7.55
N LEU A 32 4.68 17.73 -8.13
CA LEU A 32 5.80 17.73 -9.06
C LEU A 32 5.47 18.52 -10.34
N GLY A 33 4.26 18.39 -10.86
CA GLY A 33 3.78 19.19 -12.00
C GLY A 33 3.70 20.69 -11.68
N GLN A 34 3.28 21.04 -10.47
CA GLN A 34 3.30 22.44 -9.99
C GLN A 34 4.73 22.96 -9.82
N GLU A 35 5.65 22.15 -9.28
CA GLU A 35 7.08 22.48 -9.16
C GLU A 35 7.71 22.75 -10.53
N LEU A 36 7.44 21.90 -11.52
CA LEU A 36 7.91 22.10 -12.90
C LEU A 36 7.36 23.40 -13.50
N THR A 37 6.06 23.66 -13.34
CA THR A 37 5.41 24.88 -13.83
C THR A 37 6.00 26.13 -13.16
N HIS A 38 6.21 26.09 -11.85
CA HIS A 38 6.82 27.17 -11.09
C HIS A 38 8.25 27.44 -11.56
N THR A 39 9.07 26.40 -11.68
CA THR A 39 10.45 26.50 -12.12
C THR A 39 10.52 27.09 -13.52
N THR A 40 9.70 26.59 -14.45
CA THR A 40 9.59 27.12 -15.81
C THR A 40 9.26 28.61 -15.80
N ARG A 41 8.35 29.05 -14.93
CA ARG A 41 7.98 30.46 -14.82
C ARG A 41 9.13 31.31 -14.26
N VAL A 42 9.81 30.84 -13.21
CA VAL A 42 10.93 31.57 -12.58
C VAL A 42 12.13 31.67 -13.52
N THR A 43 12.38 30.66 -14.33
CA THR A 43 13.45 30.65 -15.33
C THR A 43 13.05 31.27 -16.67
N ASN A 44 11.83 31.82 -16.79
CA ASN A 44 11.27 32.34 -18.05
C ASN A 44 11.35 31.33 -19.21
N GLY A 45 11.15 30.05 -18.92
CA GLY A 45 11.20 28.96 -19.90
C GLY A 45 12.58 28.36 -20.13
N HIS A 46 13.63 28.88 -19.49
CA HIS A 46 14.98 28.34 -19.58
C HIS A 46 15.20 27.24 -18.54
N LEU A 47 14.74 26.03 -18.84
CA LEU A 47 15.09 24.83 -18.07
C LEU A 47 16.37 24.20 -18.62
N THR A 48 17.28 23.81 -17.73
CA THR A 48 18.45 23.03 -18.14
C THR A 48 18.08 21.57 -18.37
N CYS A 49 18.88 20.85 -19.17
CA CYS A 49 18.70 19.41 -19.34
C CYS A 49 18.78 18.65 -18.00
N GLU A 50 19.64 19.10 -17.08
CA GLU A 50 19.76 18.51 -15.74
C GLU A 50 18.48 18.67 -14.93
N GLN A 51 17.84 19.85 -14.98
CA GLN A 51 16.56 20.08 -14.30
C GLN A 51 15.46 19.20 -14.87
N LEU A 52 15.36 19.11 -16.20
CA LEU A 52 14.38 18.26 -16.87
C LEU A 52 14.59 16.78 -16.52
N SER A 53 15.83 16.29 -16.57
CA SER A 53 16.16 14.91 -16.22
C SER A 53 15.85 14.58 -14.75
N ALA A 54 16.06 15.54 -13.83
CA ALA A 54 15.66 15.37 -12.44
C ALA A 54 14.13 15.25 -12.27
N PHE A 55 13.34 16.04 -13.03
CA PHE A 55 11.87 15.91 -13.03
C PHE A 55 11.42 14.58 -13.61
N GLU A 56 12.02 14.13 -14.71
CA GLU A 56 11.75 12.82 -15.32
C GLU A 56 12.02 11.69 -14.33
N THR A 57 13.17 11.70 -13.66
CA THR A 57 13.56 10.66 -12.69
C THR A 57 12.59 10.59 -11.51
N LYS A 58 12.18 11.76 -10.95
CA LYS A 58 11.17 11.84 -9.89
C LYS A 58 9.82 11.28 -10.38
N MET A 59 9.42 11.61 -11.60
CA MET A 59 8.17 11.14 -12.20
C MET A 59 8.18 9.63 -12.41
N GLU A 60 9.26 9.06 -12.96
CA GLU A 60 9.43 7.61 -13.15
C GLU A 60 9.35 6.85 -11.82
N THR A 61 9.98 7.39 -10.78
CA THR A 61 9.93 6.81 -9.43
C THR A 61 8.49 6.78 -8.90
N LEU A 62 7.77 7.91 -8.99
CA LEU A 62 6.37 7.99 -8.57
C LEU A 62 5.46 7.07 -9.40
N GLN A 63 5.70 6.93 -10.70
CA GLN A 63 4.96 6.00 -11.56
C GLN A 63 5.19 4.54 -11.16
N ALA A 64 6.43 4.17 -10.84
CA ALA A 64 6.77 2.83 -10.37
C ALA A 64 6.11 2.52 -9.01
N GLU A 65 6.15 3.46 -8.05
CA GLU A 65 5.45 3.34 -6.77
C GLU A 65 3.93 3.18 -6.96
N LEU A 66 3.34 4.00 -7.84
CA LEU A 66 1.92 3.94 -8.15
C LEU A 66 1.51 2.58 -8.71
N LEU A 67 2.30 2.04 -9.65
CA LEU A 67 2.03 0.74 -10.26
C LEU A 67 2.09 -0.39 -9.22
N LYS A 68 3.11 -0.40 -8.35
CA LYS A 68 3.24 -1.38 -7.27
C LYS A 68 2.03 -1.32 -6.32
N ALA A 69 1.66 -0.12 -5.88
CA ALA A 69 0.51 0.06 -4.99
C ALA A 69 -0.81 -0.39 -5.65
N GLN A 70 -1.01 -0.11 -6.95
CA GLN A 70 -2.18 -0.61 -7.70
C GLN A 70 -2.22 -2.14 -7.78
N GLN A 71 -1.08 -2.79 -8.00
CA GLN A 71 -0.99 -4.25 -8.03
C GLN A 71 -1.33 -4.86 -6.67
N VAL A 72 -0.78 -4.31 -5.57
CA VAL A 72 -1.12 -4.75 -4.20
C VAL A 72 -2.60 -4.55 -3.90
N GLN A 73 -3.17 -3.39 -4.26
CA GLN A 73 -4.59 -3.09 -4.07
C GLN A 73 -5.48 -4.08 -4.83
N ALA A 74 -5.14 -4.40 -6.08
CA ALA A 74 -5.87 -5.37 -6.89
C ALA A 74 -5.79 -6.79 -6.31
N LEU A 75 -4.59 -7.23 -5.92
CA LEU A 75 -4.37 -8.55 -5.32
C LEU A 75 -5.12 -8.71 -4.00
N ALA A 76 -4.96 -7.77 -3.08
CA ALA A 76 -5.64 -7.81 -1.79
C ALA A 76 -7.17 -7.79 -1.96
N SER A 77 -7.68 -7.00 -2.90
CA SER A 77 -9.12 -6.97 -3.23
C SER A 77 -9.61 -8.31 -3.78
N HIS A 78 -8.85 -8.93 -4.69
CA HIS A 78 -9.21 -10.24 -5.25
C HIS A 78 -9.30 -11.32 -4.16
N PHE A 79 -8.30 -11.42 -3.29
CA PHE A 79 -8.29 -12.40 -2.21
C PHE A 79 -9.40 -12.15 -1.17
N LEU A 80 -9.67 -10.89 -0.82
CA LEU A 80 -10.81 -10.55 0.03
C LEU A 80 -12.13 -11.04 -0.56
N ASP A 81 -12.32 -10.85 -1.87
CA ASP A 81 -13.53 -11.31 -2.55
C ASP A 81 -13.69 -12.84 -2.50
N VAL A 82 -12.58 -13.58 -2.65
CA VAL A 82 -12.58 -15.05 -2.53
C VAL A 82 -12.93 -15.48 -1.11
N VAL A 83 -12.30 -14.88 -0.10
CA VAL A 83 -12.45 -15.30 1.30
C VAL A 83 -13.81 -14.91 1.88
N VAL A 84 -14.34 -13.73 1.55
CA VAL A 84 -15.65 -13.27 2.04
C VAL A 84 -16.79 -14.11 1.46
N ARG A 85 -16.66 -14.58 0.21
CA ARG A 85 -17.64 -15.46 -0.42
C ARG A 85 -17.56 -16.90 0.07
N TRP A 86 -16.61 -17.24 0.93
CA TRP A 86 -16.47 -18.59 1.47
C TRP A 86 -17.65 -18.92 2.41
N PRO A 87 -18.40 -20.01 2.17
CA PRO A 87 -19.67 -20.30 2.86
C PRO A 87 -19.58 -20.39 4.39
N SER A 88 -18.42 -20.78 4.93
CA SER A 88 -18.18 -20.95 6.37
C SER A 88 -17.48 -19.76 7.03
N SER A 89 -17.34 -18.61 6.34
CA SER A 89 -16.52 -17.51 6.84
C SER A 89 -17.11 -16.86 8.11
N ASN A 90 -18.43 -16.68 8.20
CA ASN A 90 -19.11 -16.02 9.34
C ASN A 90 -18.39 -14.75 9.84
N LEU A 91 -17.74 -14.01 8.93
CA LEU A 91 -16.89 -12.88 9.27
C LEU A 91 -17.72 -11.60 9.41
N ASP A 92 -17.59 -10.92 10.54
CA ASP A 92 -18.06 -9.54 10.67
C ASP A 92 -17.07 -8.57 10.02
N MET A 93 -17.30 -8.33 8.72
CA MET A 93 -16.49 -7.40 7.93
C MET A 93 -16.50 -5.97 8.48
N ARG A 94 -17.50 -5.57 9.28
CA ARG A 94 -17.52 -4.25 9.91
C ARG A 94 -16.46 -4.16 11.01
N THR A 95 -16.39 -5.18 11.87
CA THR A 95 -15.38 -5.29 12.93
C THR A 95 -13.98 -5.43 12.35
N ILE A 96 -13.80 -6.29 11.34
CA ILE A 96 -12.52 -6.46 10.63
C ILE A 96 -12.01 -5.15 10.04
N ARG A 97 -12.86 -4.38 9.34
CA ARG A 97 -12.46 -3.08 8.79
C ARG A 97 -12.14 -2.04 9.85
N LYS A 98 -12.81 -2.11 11.02
CA LYS A 98 -12.49 -1.22 12.15
C LYS A 98 -11.12 -1.57 12.72
N GLU A 99 -10.86 -2.85 12.95
CA GLU A 99 -9.59 -3.34 13.47
C GLU A 99 -8.44 -3.07 12.52
N ALA A 100 -8.61 -3.34 11.21
CA ALA A 100 -7.60 -3.03 10.21
C ALA A 100 -7.24 -1.53 10.20
N ARG A 101 -8.23 -0.65 10.32
CA ARG A 101 -7.98 0.80 10.42
C ARG A 101 -7.26 1.20 11.71
N GLN A 102 -7.60 0.60 12.85
CA GLN A 102 -6.90 0.83 14.11
C GLN A 102 -5.44 0.37 14.05
N ARG A 103 -5.17 -0.80 13.46
CA ARG A 103 -3.80 -1.30 13.25
C ARG A 103 -3.02 -0.42 12.28
N LEU A 104 -3.65 0.08 11.22
CA LEU A 104 -3.03 1.02 10.28
C LEU A 104 -2.68 2.33 10.98
N GLN A 105 -3.62 2.89 11.75
CA GLN A 105 -3.40 4.14 12.49
C GLN A 105 -2.30 3.99 13.55
N ALA A 106 -2.32 2.92 14.35
CA ALA A 106 -1.29 2.66 15.35
C ALA A 106 0.11 2.54 14.72
N ARG A 107 0.21 2.03 13.48
CA ARG A 107 1.49 1.95 12.76
C ARG A 107 1.98 3.32 12.32
N LEU A 108 1.09 4.15 11.77
CA LEU A 108 1.43 5.53 11.39
C LEU A 108 1.88 6.36 12.59
N GLU A 109 1.30 6.14 13.76
CA GLU A 109 1.67 6.83 15.01
C GLU A 109 3.06 6.37 15.53
N MET A 110 3.51 5.16 15.21
CA MET A 110 4.86 4.66 15.57
C MET A 110 5.95 5.18 14.62
N ASP A 111 5.63 5.38 13.34
CA ASP A 111 6.57 5.94 12.35
C ASP A 111 6.94 7.40 12.67
N ASP A 112 6.09 8.14 13.38
CA ASP A 112 6.33 9.54 13.81
C ASP A 112 7.28 9.65 15.02
N GLU A 113 7.48 8.57 15.80
CA GLU A 113 8.36 8.57 16.99
C GLU A 113 9.83 8.21 16.69
N GLY A 114 10.17 7.89 15.45
CA GLY A 114 11.56 7.77 15.00
C GLY A 114 12.32 6.52 15.48
N GLU A 115 11.66 5.57 16.15
CA GLU A 115 12.20 4.21 16.32
C GLU A 115 11.67 3.32 15.19
N ALA A 116 12.51 3.12 14.17
CA ALA A 116 12.30 2.07 13.18
C ALA A 116 12.50 0.70 13.85
N ASP A 117 11.45 0.22 14.53
CA ASP A 117 11.41 -1.15 15.03
C ASP A 117 11.31 -2.10 13.81
N GLU A 118 12.15 -3.14 13.79
CA GLU A 118 12.37 -4.09 12.68
C GLU A 118 11.14 -4.97 12.33
N CYS A 119 9.92 -4.52 12.65
CA CYS A 119 8.69 -5.15 12.19
C CYS A 119 8.39 -4.70 10.76
N ASP A 120 8.86 -5.51 9.81
CA ASP A 120 8.73 -5.44 8.36
C ASP A 120 7.73 -4.38 7.83
N PRO A 121 8.19 -3.40 7.03
CA PRO A 121 7.30 -2.46 6.36
C PRO A 121 6.22 -3.26 5.63
N PHE A 122 5.01 -2.70 5.51
CA PHE A 122 4.02 -3.27 4.59
C PHE A 122 4.73 -3.63 3.30
N PRO A 123 4.54 -4.85 2.78
CA PRO A 123 5.24 -5.26 1.58
C PRO A 123 4.93 -4.23 0.49
N SER A 124 5.95 -3.42 0.21
CA SER A 124 5.86 -2.28 -0.70
C SER A 124 6.01 -2.75 -2.13
N ASP A 125 6.46 -3.99 -2.31
CA ASP A 125 6.46 -4.72 -3.55
C ASP A 125 5.39 -5.84 -3.57
N PRO A 126 4.84 -6.14 -4.76
CA PRO A 126 3.79 -7.14 -4.91
C PRO A 126 4.24 -8.57 -4.59
N GLU A 127 5.53 -8.89 -4.76
CA GLU A 127 6.06 -10.24 -4.58
C GLU A 127 6.11 -10.61 -3.10
N THR A 128 6.59 -9.69 -2.25
CA THR A 128 6.56 -9.84 -0.79
C THR A 128 5.13 -9.87 -0.27
N ALA A 129 4.22 -9.07 -0.85
CA ALA A 129 2.80 -9.09 -0.50
C ALA A 129 2.16 -10.44 -0.84
N MET A 130 2.46 -10.97 -2.02
CA MET A 130 1.99 -12.28 -2.48
C MET A 130 2.58 -13.41 -1.63
N SER A 131 3.88 -13.37 -1.31
CA SER A 131 4.55 -14.36 -0.47
C SER A 131 3.96 -14.38 0.94
N GLY A 132 3.79 -13.21 1.56
CA GLY A 132 3.13 -13.08 2.86
C GLY A 132 1.71 -13.63 2.84
N LEU A 133 0.94 -13.32 1.80
CA LEU A 133 -0.42 -13.84 1.62
C LEU A 133 -0.48 -15.34 1.42
N MET A 134 0.36 -15.90 0.56
CA MET A 134 0.41 -17.34 0.31
C MET A 134 0.86 -18.10 1.57
N SER A 135 1.79 -17.54 2.34
CA SER A 135 2.19 -18.08 3.64
C SER A 135 1.02 -18.11 4.63
N LEU A 136 0.25 -17.01 4.72
CA LEU A 136 -0.95 -16.92 5.57
C LEU A 136 -2.03 -17.92 5.15
N LEU A 137 -2.33 -18.03 3.86
CA LEU A 137 -3.31 -18.98 3.33
C LEU A 137 -2.86 -20.43 3.55
N THR A 138 -1.58 -20.74 3.31
CA THR A 138 -1.03 -22.09 3.53
C THR A 138 -1.16 -22.51 5.00
N ARG A 139 -0.89 -21.60 5.94
CA ARG A 139 -1.07 -21.86 7.38
C ARG A 139 -2.51 -22.16 7.76
N MET A 140 -3.49 -21.57 7.09
CA MET A 140 -4.91 -21.90 7.28
C MET A 140 -5.29 -23.26 6.70
N VAL A 141 -4.79 -23.62 5.50
CA VAL A 141 -5.09 -24.92 4.87
C VAL A 141 -4.49 -26.09 5.63
N VAL A 142 -3.30 -25.90 6.24
CA VAL A 142 -2.60 -26.96 6.99
C VAL A 142 -3.17 -27.17 8.41
N ASN A 143 -3.87 -26.18 8.97
CA ASN A 143 -4.53 -26.29 10.27
C ASN A 143 -6.04 -25.95 10.17
N PRO A 144 -6.85 -26.86 9.61
CA PRO A 144 -8.30 -26.78 9.69
C PRO A 144 -8.71 -27.17 11.12
N GLY A 145 -8.63 -26.21 12.04
CA GLY A 145 -9.26 -26.37 13.36
C GLY A 145 -10.76 -26.59 13.22
#